data_AF-A0A957ENF8-F1
#
_entry.id   AF-A0A957ENF8-F1
#
_cell.length_a   1.000
_cell.length_b   1.000
_cell.length_c   1.000
_cell.angle_alpha   90.00
_cell.angle_beta   90.00
_cell.angle_gamma   90.00
#
_symmetry.space_group_name_H-M   'P 1'
#
loop_
_entity.id
_entity.type
_entity.pdbx_description
1 polymer ?
#
loop_
_entity_poly.entity_id
_entity_poly.type
_entity_poly.pdbx_seq_one_letter_code
_entity_poly.pdbx_strand_id
1 'polypeptide(L)'
;MSFDLYQSYLNNKLISGINLWEISLKYSLGKLELGGTDPSLILDTLLKARFEVAELESRLLATYDQLPHKEDHRSAIFTIQANRLSS
;
A
#
# COMPACT_ATOMS: atom_id res chain seq x y z
N MET A 1 -0.48 -15.82 28.56
CA MET A 1 0.01 -15.07 27.38
C MET A 1 -0.75 -13.75 27.36
N SER A 2 -0.07 -12.60 27.42
CA SER A 2 -0.71 -11.27 27.54
C SER A 2 -1.49 -10.91 26.26
N PHE A 3 -2.65 -10.27 26.42
CA PHE A 3 -3.48 -9.72 25.34
C PHE A 3 -2.73 -8.72 24.46
N ASP A 4 -1.77 -7.99 25.03
CA ASP A 4 -0.94 -7.01 24.32
C ASP A 4 -0.02 -7.67 23.28
N LEU A 5 0.43 -8.90 23.56
CA LEU A 5 1.26 -9.69 22.65
C LEU A 5 0.45 -10.25 21.48
N TYR A 6 -0.83 -10.58 21.70
CA TYR A 6 -1.74 -11.03 20.65
C TYR A 6 -2.09 -9.90 19.68
N GLN A 7 -2.35 -8.69 20.20
CA GLN A 7 -2.58 -7.51 19.37
C GLN A 7 -1.32 -7.08 18.60
N SER A 8 -0.12 -7.29 19.17
CA SER A 8 1.13 -7.09 18.45
C SER A 8 1.28 -8.07 17.28
N TYR A 9 0.89 -9.34 17.45
CA TYR A 9 1.01 -10.38 16.41
C TYR A 9 0.04 -10.16 15.23
N LEU A 10 -1.09 -9.49 15.47
CA LEU A 10 -2.07 -9.12 14.44
C LEU A 10 -1.72 -7.80 13.71
N ASN A 11 -0.73 -7.05 14.20
CA ASN A 11 -0.41 -5.71 13.70
C ASN A 11 0.88 -5.65 12.88
N ASN A 12 1.30 -6.77 12.28
CA ASN A 12 2.41 -6.73 11.33
C ASN A 12 1.98 -5.95 10.08
N LYS A 13 2.45 -4.72 9.99
CA LYS A 13 2.21 -3.85 8.84
C LYS A 13 3.14 -4.29 7.72
N LEU A 14 2.59 -4.97 6.72
CA LEU A 14 3.37 -5.45 5.58
C LEU A 14 3.31 -4.44 4.45
N ILE A 15 4.43 -4.29 3.74
CA ILE A 15 4.46 -3.64 2.43
C ILE A 15 5.23 -4.49 1.42
N SER A 16 4.76 -4.55 0.18
CA SER A 16 5.47 -5.22 -0.90
C SER A 16 6.22 -4.26 -1.80
N GLY A 17 7.19 -4.78 -2.55
CA GLY A 17 7.84 -4.04 -3.64
C GLY A 17 6.85 -3.56 -4.71
N ILE A 18 5.75 -4.28 -4.94
CA ILE A 18 4.70 -3.88 -5.88
C ILE A 18 4.01 -2.60 -5.42
N ASN A 19 3.75 -2.45 -4.12
CA ASN A 19 3.15 -1.22 -3.60
C ASN A 19 4.07 -0.01 -3.83
N LEU A 20 5.36 -0.16 -3.55
CA LEU A 20 6.36 0.90 -3.77
C LEU A 20 6.47 1.27 -5.25
N TRP A 21 6.46 0.27 -6.13
CA TRP A 21 6.44 0.46 -7.57
C TRP A 21 5.19 1.21 -8.03
N GLU A 22 4.00 0.81 -7.56
CA GLU A 22 2.74 1.45 -7.91
C GLU A 22 2.69 2.91 -7.42
N ILE A 23 3.16 3.18 -6.20
CA ILE A 23 3.26 4.54 -5.66
C ILE A 23 4.17 5.39 -6.53
N SER A 24 5.35 4.88 -6.89
CA SER A 24 6.33 5.58 -7.73
C SER A 24 5.76 5.89 -9.12
N LEU A 25 5.05 4.92 -9.72
CA LEU A 25 4.38 5.12 -11.00
C LEU A 25 3.26 6.16 -10.91
N LYS A 26 2.37 6.04 -9.93
CA LYS A 26 1.26 6.99 -9.76
C LYS A 26 1.77 8.41 -9.52
N TYR A 27 2.85 8.56 -8.74
CA TYR A 27 3.48 9.86 -8.54
C TYR A 27 4.06 10.42 -9.84
N SER A 28 4.82 9.62 -10.60
CA SER A 28 5.40 10.06 -11.89
C SER A 28 4.33 10.46 -12.92
N LEU A 29 3.16 9.84 -12.86
CA LEU A 29 2.02 10.13 -13.73
C LEU A 29 1.17 11.30 -13.23
N GLY A 30 1.54 11.94 -12.12
CA GLY A 30 0.76 13.01 -11.50
C GLY A 30 -0.59 12.56 -10.93
N LYS A 31 -0.80 11.25 -10.76
CA LYS A 31 -2.05 10.66 -10.23
C LYS A 31 -2.04 10.55 -8.70
N LEU A 32 -0.88 10.74 -8.08
CA LEU A 32 -0.69 10.71 -6.64
C LEU A 32 0.21 11.87 -6.25
N GLU A 33 -0.28 12.74 -5.37
CA GLU A 33 0.50 13.81 -4.78
C GLU A 33 0.97 13.38 -3.38
N LEU A 34 2.26 13.55 -3.11
CA LEU A 34 2.87 13.17 -1.83
C LEU A 34 3.25 14.40 -0.98
N GLY A 35 2.60 15.55 -1.23
CA GLY A 35 2.80 16.77 -0.45
C GLY A 35 4.25 17.26 -0.40
N GLY A 36 5.01 17.11 -1.49
CA GLY A 36 6.43 17.46 -1.56
C GLY A 36 7.40 16.36 -1.08
N THR A 37 6.89 15.19 -0.70
CA THR A 37 7.73 14.04 -0.35
C THR A 37 8.17 13.31 -1.62
N ASP A 38 9.47 13.04 -1.73
CA ASP A 38 10.04 12.21 -2.79
C ASP A 38 9.63 10.73 -2.60
N PRO A 39 9.07 10.04 -3.63
CA PRO A 39 8.75 8.62 -3.55
C PRO A 39 9.89 7.72 -3.08
N SER A 40 11.15 8.08 -3.36
CA SER A 40 12.32 7.31 -2.93
C SER A 40 12.46 7.23 -1.40
N LEU A 41 11.94 8.23 -0.67
CA LEU A 41 11.99 8.28 0.80
C LEU A 41 10.89 7.45 1.47
N ILE A 42 9.92 6.94 0.71
CA ILE A 42 8.77 6.22 1.24
C ILE A 42 9.20 4.92 1.91
N LEU A 43 10.10 4.17 1.28
CA LEU A 43 10.60 2.92 1.84
C LEU A 43 11.22 3.15 3.23
N ASP A 44 12.15 4.09 3.33
CA ASP A 44 12.82 4.42 4.60
C ASP A 44 11.82 4.89 5.67
N THR A 45 10.81 5.65 5.26
CA THR A 45 9.76 6.14 6.16
C THR A 45 8.90 4.98 6.70
N LEU A 46 8.56 4.02 5.85
CA LEU A 46 7.79 2.83 6.24
C LEU A 46 8.59 1.91 7.15
N LEU A 47 9.88 1.71 6.87
CA LEU A 47 10.78 0.96 7.74
C LEU A 47 10.87 1.60 9.14
N LYS A 48 10.99 2.94 9.21
CA LYS A 48 10.93 3.68 10.49
C LYS A 48 9.59 3.53 11.21
N ALA A 49 8.50 3.42 10.46
CA ALA A 49 7.16 3.16 10.97
C ALA A 49 6.91 1.68 11.33
N ARG A 50 7.95 0.84 11.32
CA ARG A 50 7.92 -0.60 11.63
C ARG A 50 7.08 -1.41 10.64
N PHE A 51 7.07 -1.02 9.37
CA PHE A 51 6.60 -1.91 8.33
C PHE A 51 7.66 -2.96 8.03
N GLU A 52 7.21 -4.18 7.78
CA GLU A 52 8.05 -5.25 7.25
C GLU A 52 7.86 -5.34 5.74
N VAL A 53 8.96 -5.49 5.01
CA VAL A 53 8.90 -5.70 3.57
C VAL A 53 8.59 -7.17 3.31
N ALA A 54 7.41 -7.43 2.76
CA ALA A 54 7.00 -8.76 2.32
C ALA A 54 7.72 -9.11 1.02
N GLU A 55 8.51 -10.18 1.06
CA GLU A 55 9.09 -10.78 -0.13
C GLU A 55 7.98 -11.48 -0.93
N LEU A 56 7.90 -11.19 -2.23
CA LEU A 56 6.93 -11.80 -3.13
C LEU A 56 7.65 -12.74 -4.09
N GLU A 57 7.33 -14.02 -4.01
CA GLU A 57 7.89 -15.01 -4.91
C GLU A 57 7.39 -14.77 -6.35
N SER A 58 8.30 -14.80 -7.32
CA SER A 58 7.94 -14.61 -8.73
C SER A 58 6.90 -15.61 -9.23
N ARG A 59 6.92 -16.84 -8.69
CA ARG A 59 5.94 -17.88 -9.01
C ARG A 59 4.54 -17.50 -8.52
N LEU A 60 4.41 -16.95 -7.32
CA LEU A 60 3.14 -16.45 -6.79
C LEU A 60 2.63 -15.28 -7.64
N LEU A 61 3.50 -14.35 -8.04
CA LEU A 61 3.12 -13.23 -8.90
C LEU A 61 2.60 -13.69 -10.27
N ALA A 62 3.16 -14.77 -10.80
CA ALA A 62 2.74 -15.34 -12.08
C ALA A 62 1.38 -16.06 -12.03
N THR A 63 0.76 -16.25 -10.85
CA THR A 63 -0.58 -16.85 -10.73
C THR A 63 -1.70 -15.83 -10.50
N TYR A 64 -1.42 -14.52 -10.56
CA TYR A 64 -2.43 -13.48 -10.31
C TYR A 64 -3.53 -13.42 -11.38
N ASP A 65 -3.32 -14.04 -12.54
CA ASP A 65 -4.36 -14.28 -13.57
C ASP A 65 -5.47 -15.23 -13.08
N GLN A 66 -5.20 -16.03 -12.05
CA GLN A 66 -6.14 -16.99 -11.48
C GLN A 66 -7.06 -16.37 -10.42
N LEU A 67 -6.89 -15.07 -10.11
CA LEU A 67 -7.77 -14.39 -9.17
C LEU A 67 -9.22 -14.41 -9.69
N PRO A 68 -10.21 -14.68 -8.81
CA PRO A 68 -11.60 -14.75 -9.24
C PRO A 68 -12.01 -13.39 -9.83
N HIS A 69 -12.42 -13.41 -11.10
CA HIS A 69 -13.07 -12.28 -11.75
C HIS A 69 -14.32 -11.91 -10.93
N LYS A 70 -14.34 -10.73 -10.31
CA LYS A 70 -15.59 -10.12 -9.86
C LYS A 70 -16.07 -9.22 -10.98
N GLU A 71 -17.25 -9.48 -11.52
CA GLU A 71 -17.80 -8.64 -12.61
C GLU A 71 -17.93 -7.15 -12.23
N ASP A 72 -17.86 -6.81 -10.94
CA ASP A 72 -18.04 -5.46 -10.40
C ASP A 72 -16.72 -4.74 -10.02
N HIS A 73 -15.67 -4.89 -10.85
CA HIS A 73 -14.42 -4.14 -10.71
C HIS A 73 -14.53 -2.73 -11.30
N ARG A 74 -15.51 -1.91 -10.88
CA ARG A 74 -15.42 -0.47 -11.11
C ARG A 74 -14.34 0.07 -10.18
N SER A 75 -13.12 0.12 -10.71
CA SER A 75 -11.91 0.74 -10.15
C SER A 75 -12.20 1.64 -8.94
N ALA A 76 -12.08 1.10 -7.73
CA ALA A 76 -11.95 1.90 -6.53
C ALA A 76 -10.53 2.46 -6.49
N ILE A 77 -10.22 3.36 -7.43
CA ILE A 77 -9.21 4.38 -7.20
C ILE A 77 -9.72 5.13 -5.98
N PHE A 78 -8.91 5.18 -4.92
CA PHE A 78 -9.15 5.93 -3.69
C PHE A 78 -9.58 7.37 -4.04
N THR A 79 -10.88 7.62 -4.12
CA THR A 79 -11.43 8.97 -4.03
C THR A 79 -11.41 9.32 -2.55
N ILE A 80 -10.31 9.91 -2.10
CA ILE A 80 -10.33 10.72 -0.88
C ILE A 80 -11.29 11.86 -1.20
N GLN A 81 -12.54 11.77 -0.75
CA GLN A 81 -13.39 12.95 -0.67
C GLN A 81 -12.73 13.89 0.33
N ALA A 82 -12.03 14.90 -0.19
CA ALA A 82 -11.66 16.08 0.54
C ALA A 82 -12.97 16.72 1.03
N ASN A 83 -13.37 16.40 2.26
CA ASN A 83 -14.50 17.06 2.88
C ASN A 83 -14.03 18.47 3.25
N ARG A 84 -14.32 19.37 2.31
CA ARG A 84 -14.32 20.81 2.43
C ARG A 84 -15.26 21.18 3.58
N LEU A 85 -14.72 21.46 4.75
CA LEU A 85 -15.39 22.25 5.77
C LEU A 85 -14.50 23.45 6.10
N SER A 86 -14.54 24.43 5.19
CA SER A 86 -14.38 25.83 5.51
C SER A 86 -15.77 26.45 5.55
N SER A 87 -16.33 26.63 6.74
CA SER A 87 -17.24 27.71 7.18
C SER A 87 -17.64 27.44 8.63
#